data_AF-A0A954WEQ0-F1
#
_entry.id   AF-A0A954WEQ0-F1
#
_cell.length_a   1.000
_cell.length_b   1.000
_cell.length_c   1.000
_cell.angle_alpha   90.00
_cell.angle_beta   90.00
_cell.angle_gamma   90.00
#
_symmetry.space_group_name_H-M   'P 1'
#
loop_
_entity.id
_entity.type
_entity.pdbx_description
1 polymer ?
#
loop_
_entity_poly.entity_id
_entity_poly.type
_entity_poly.pdbx_seq_one_letter_code
_entity_poly.pdbx_strand_id
1 'polypeptide(L)' 'CGQIDIGNAETEMAARVRQGVPQANGEIRTEPMMDVQHVANTVAHMASLPLDANILFVTVMATNMPLVGRG' A
#
# COMPACT_ATOMS: atom_id res chain seq x y z
N CYS A 1 -16.30 3.14 11.15
CA CYS A 1 -14.82 3.03 11.25
C CYS A 1 -14.36 2.08 10.15
N GLY A 2 -13.20 2.35 9.55
CA GLY A 2 -12.66 1.58 8.44
C GLY A 2 -11.15 1.45 8.52
N GLN A 3 -10.60 0.45 7.85
CA GLN A 3 -9.16 0.16 7.77
C GLN A 3 -8.67 0.33 6.33
N ILE A 4 -7.46 0.88 6.21
CA ILE A 4 -6.72 0.97 4.96
C ILE A 4 -5.37 0.25 5.11
N ASP A 5 -5.15 -0.74 4.25
CA ASP A 5 -3.87 -1.44 4.12
C ASP A 5 -3.10 -0.85 2.93
N ILE A 6 -1.83 -0.50 3.15
CA ILE A 6 -0.99 0.22 2.17
C ILE A 6 0.21 -0.64 1.79
N GLY A 7 0.34 -0.97 0.52
CA GLY A 7 1.50 -1.67 -0.05
C GLY A 7 2.42 -0.73 -0.84
N ASN A 8 3.66 -0.57 -0.37
CA ASN A 8 4.75 0.15 -1.06
C ASN A 8 4.40 1.57 -1.56
N ALA A 9 3.91 2.43 -0.67
CA ALA A 9 3.82 3.88 -0.94
C ALA A 9 5.18 4.57 -0.77
N GLU A 10 5.54 5.43 -1.71
CA GLU A 10 6.76 6.23 -1.74
C GLU A 10 6.73 7.34 -0.67
N THR A 11 7.46 7.12 0.43
CA THR A 11 7.64 8.08 1.52
C THR A 11 9.08 8.05 2.01
N GLU A 12 9.51 9.06 2.77
CA GLU A 12 10.82 9.07 3.42
C GLU A 12 11.00 7.85 4.35
N MET A 13 9.94 7.46 5.09
CA MET A 13 9.95 6.28 5.95
C MET A 13 10.14 4.96 5.18
N ALA A 14 9.65 4.91 3.93
CA ALA A 14 9.72 3.74 3.07
C ALA A 14 11.00 3.69 2.20
N ALA A 15 11.96 4.61 2.39
CA ALA A 15 13.19 4.68 1.59
C ALA A 15 13.98 3.35 1.58
N ARG A 16 13.92 2.57 2.67
CA ARG A 16 14.54 1.23 2.75
C ARG A 16 14.00 0.24 1.70
N VAL A 17 12.74 0.37 1.30
CA VAL A 17 12.11 -0.51 0.29
C VAL A 17 12.77 -0.33 -1.07
N ARG A 18 13.24 0.89 -1.40
CA ARG A 18 14.05 1.13 -2.61
C ARG A 18 15.39 0.42 -2.58
N GLN A 19 15.99 0.33 -1.40
CA GLN A 19 17.30 -0.29 -1.22
C GLN A 19 17.24 -1.83 -1.27
N GLY A 20 16.02 -2.39 -1.30
CA GLY A 20 15.76 -3.81 -1.39
C GLY A 20 15.24 -4.37 -0.06
N VAL A 21 14.33 -5.34 -0.18
CA VAL A 21 13.73 -6.04 0.95
C VAL A 21 13.77 -7.55 0.75
N PRO A 22 13.80 -8.36 1.83
CA PRO A 22 13.73 -9.80 1.73
C PRO A 22 12.47 -10.27 1.02
N GLN A 23 12.66 -11.15 0.05
CA GLN A 23 11.60 -11.84 -0.68
C GLN A 23 11.34 -13.21 -0.04
N ALA A 24 10.25 -13.88 -0.45
CA ALA A 24 9.86 -15.17 0.12
C ALA A 24 10.89 -16.29 -0.12
N ASN A 25 11.68 -16.20 -1.19
CA ASN A 25 12.81 -17.10 -1.48
C ASN A 25 14.10 -16.73 -0.70
N GLY A 26 14.06 -15.71 0.16
CA GLY A 26 15.19 -15.24 0.98
C GLY A 26 16.12 -14.24 0.30
N GLU A 27 15.96 -13.94 -1.00
CA GLU A 27 16.78 -12.97 -1.71
C GLU A 27 16.39 -11.52 -1.37
N ILE A 28 17.34 -10.59 -1.42
CA ILE A 28 17.05 -9.15 -1.31
C ILE A 28 16.80 -8.57 -2.70
N ARG A 29 15.62 -7.98 -2.91
CA ARG A 29 15.24 -7.35 -4.19
C ARG A 29 14.52 -6.04 -3.96
N THR A 30 14.72 -5.07 -4.86
CA THR A 30 13.93 -3.85 -4.90
C THR A 30 12.51 -4.16 -5.36
N GLU A 31 11.52 -3.61 -4.67
CA GLU A 31 10.12 -3.74 -5.04
C GLU A 31 9.57 -2.46 -5.69
N PRO A 32 8.60 -2.58 -6.61
CA PRO A 32 7.88 -1.44 -7.15
C PRO A 32 7.21 -0.63 -6.04
N MET A 33 7.23 0.69 -6.19
CA MET A 33 6.55 1.64 -5.30
C MET A 33 5.54 2.47 -6.08
N MET A 34 4.51 2.94 -5.40
CA MET A 34 3.51 3.88 -5.93
C MET A 34 3.65 5.24 -5.26
N ASP A 35 3.21 6.31 -5.94
CA ASP A 35 3.12 7.64 -5.34
C ASP A 35 2.18 7.62 -4.11
N VAL A 36 2.64 8.18 -2.99
CA VAL A 36 1.87 8.33 -1.76
C VAL A 36 0.58 9.14 -1.96
N GLN A 37 0.50 9.99 -2.99
CA GLN A 37 -0.72 10.71 -3.35
C GLN A 37 -1.92 9.76 -3.59
N HIS A 38 -1.68 8.54 -4.07
CA HIS A 38 -2.76 7.56 -4.23
C HIS A 38 -3.35 7.13 -2.87
N VAL A 39 -2.52 7.00 -1.83
CA VAL A 39 -2.99 6.72 -0.47
C VAL A 39 -3.81 7.89 0.05
N ALA A 40 -3.32 9.12 -0.11
CA ALA A 40 -4.02 10.33 0.33
C ALA A 40 -5.40 10.44 -0.32
N ASN A 41 -5.50 10.19 -1.62
CA ASN A 41 -6.75 10.19 -2.35
C ASN A 41 -7.72 9.12 -1.86
N THR A 42 -7.23 7.91 -1.56
CA THR A 42 -8.07 6.83 -0.98
C THR A 42 -8.61 7.22 0.39
N VAL A 43 -7.78 7.77 1.28
CA VAL A 43 -8.22 8.23 2.60
C VAL A 43 -9.23 9.36 2.49
N ALA A 44 -9.00 10.33 1.58
CA ALA A 44 -9.94 11.41 1.32
C ALA A 44 -11.30 10.87 0.82
N HIS A 45 -11.29 9.87 -0.05
CA HIS A 45 -12.51 9.23 -0.52
C HIS A 45 -13.25 8.51 0.63
N MET A 46 -12.54 7.75 1.47
CA MET A 46 -13.13 7.11 2.66
C MET A 46 -13.80 8.13 3.59
N ALA A 47 -13.15 9.28 3.81
CA ALA A 47 -13.68 10.35 4.64
C ALA A 47 -14.84 11.13 3.98
N SER A 48 -14.97 11.09 2.66
CA SER A 48 -16.03 11.79 1.91
C SER A 48 -17.40 11.10 1.96
N LEU A 49 -17.47 9.86 2.46
CA LEU A 49 -18.71 9.10 2.51
C LEU A 49 -19.73 9.72 3.50
N PRO A 50 -21.03 9.63 3.20
CA PRO A 50 -22.06 9.99 4.17
C PRO A 50 -22.03 9.04 5.37
N LEU A 51 -22.58 9.47 6.51
CA LEU A 51 -22.50 8.74 7.78
C LEU A 51 -23.20 7.37 7.78
N ASP A 52 -24.07 7.11 6.80
CA ASP A 52 -24.76 5.85 6.58
C ASP A 52 -23.99 4.88 5.67
N ALA A 53 -22.82 5.29 5.16
CA ALA A 53 -21.93 4.48 4.33
C ALA A 53 -20.53 4.33 4.95
N ASN A 54 -19.87 3.21 4.70
CA ASN A 54 -18.54 2.94 5.25
C ASN A 54 -17.73 2.01 4.32
N ILE A 55 -16.50 2.40 4.01
CA ILE A 55 -15.49 1.48 3.52
C ILE A 55 -14.87 0.80 4.75
N LEU A 56 -15.29 -0.44 5.01
CA LEU A 56 -14.82 -1.17 6.18
C LEU A 56 -13.36 -1.61 6.04
N PHE A 57 -12.97 -2.09 4.85
CA PHE A 57 -11.61 -2.49 4.51
C PHE A 57 -11.29 -2.06 3.08
N VAL A 58 -10.08 -1.56 2.86
CA VAL A 58 -9.52 -1.31 1.54
C VAL A 58 -8.02 -1.57 1.54
N THR A 59 -7.52 -2.21 0.49
CA THR A 59 -6.08 -2.37 0.25
C THR A 59 -5.70 -1.55 -0.98
N VAL A 60 -4.71 -0.67 -0.84
CA VAL A 60 -4.11 0.07 -1.95
C VAL A 60 -2.63 -0.28 -2.03
N MET A 61 -2.15 -0.68 -3.20
CA MET A 61 -0.79 -1.20 -3.36
C MET A 61 -0.18 -0.82 -4.70
N ALA A 62 1.16 -0.75 -4.75
CA ALA A 62 1.88 -0.73 -6.02
C ALA A 62 1.55 -2.01 -6.83
N THR A 63 1.10 -1.84 -8.07
CA THR A 63 0.48 -2.92 -8.88
C THR A 63 1.32 -4.19 -8.99
N ASN A 64 2.64 -4.03 -9.08
CA ASN A 64 3.58 -5.14 -9.28
C ASN A 64 4.34 -5.54 -7.99
N MET A 65 3.92 -5.03 -6.83
CA MET A 65 4.45 -5.48 -5.53
C MET A 65 3.97 -6.93 -5.27
N PRO A 66 4.85 -7.82 -4.78
CA PRO A 66 4.45 -9.17 -4.37
C PRO A 66 3.48 -9.13 -3.17
N LEU A 67 2.23 -9.54 -3.39
CA LEU A 67 1.24 -9.72 -2.31
C LEU A 67 0.27 -10.85 -2.64
N VAL A 68 -0.32 -10.78 -3.83
CA VAL A 68 -1.27 -11.80 -4.31
C VAL A 68 -0.49 -12.87 -5.07
N GLY A 69 -0.33 -14.04 -4.44
CA GLY A 69 0.44 -15.15 -4.98
C GLY A 69 0.78 -16.17 -3.89
N ARG A 70 1.69 -17.10 -4.20
CA ARG A 70 2.33 -17.97 -3.20
C ARG A 70 3.75 -17.47 -2.99
N GLY A 71 4.13 -17.28 -1.72
CA GLY A 71 5.50 -17.00 -1.30
C GLY A 71 6.31 -18.28 -1.16
#